data_AF-A0A7V3H721-F1
#
_entry.id   AF-A0A7V3H721-F1
#
_cell.length_a   1.000
_cell.length_b   1.000
_cell.length_c   1.000
_cell.angle_alpha   90.00
_cell.angle_beta   90.00
_cell.angle_gamma   90.00
#
_symmetry.space_group_name_H-M   'P 1'
#
loop_
_entity.id
_entity.type
_entity.pdbx_description
1 polymer ?
#
loop_
_entity_poly.entity_id
_entity_poly.type
_entity_poly.pdbx_seq_one_letter_code
_entity_poly.pdbx_strand_id
1 'polypeptide(L)' 'AGGVIEKEIFAFPGGRRFHFSDPNGNEFAVWSDR' A
#
# COMPACT_ATOMS: atom_id res chain seq x y z
N ALA A 1 3.86 -8.39 -12.89
CA ALA A 1 3.59 -7.12 -12.19
C ALA A 1 2.13 -6.77 -12.43
N GLY A 2 1.29 -6.84 -11.40
CA GLY A 2 -0.17 -6.70 -11.52
C GLY A 2 -0.84 -6.48 -10.16
N GLY A 3 -0.15 -5.79 -9.25
CA GLY A 3 -0.71 -5.47 -7.96
C GLY A 3 -1.79 -4.41 -8.12
N VAL A 4 -2.97 -4.64 -7.54
CA VAL A 4 -4.06 -3.68 -7.53
C VAL A 4 -3.93 -2.85 -6.26
N ILE A 5 -3.94 -1.53 -6.39
CA ILE A 5 -3.96 -0.63 -5.22
C ILE A 5 -5.35 -0.74 -4.60
N GLU A 6 -5.42 -1.31 -3.41
CA GLU A 6 -6.67 -1.57 -2.71
C GLU A 6 -7.01 -0.43 -1.75
N LYS A 7 -5.98 0.23 -1.21
CA LYS A 7 -6.11 1.51 -0.52
C LYS A 7 -5.08 2.50 -1.04
N GLU A 8 -5.58 3.59 -1.58
CA GLU A 8 -4.77 4.72 -2.06
C GLU A 8 -3.90 5.31 -0.94
N ILE A 9 -2.90 6.09 -1.34
CA ILE A 9 -1.95 6.71 -0.41
C ILE A 9 -2.71 7.65 0.53
N PHE A 10 -2.78 7.30 1.81
CA PHE A 10 -3.35 8.15 2.85
C PHE A 10 -2.27 8.68 3.79
N ALA A 11 -2.53 9.86 4.35
CA ALA A 11 -1.66 10.47 5.34
C ALA A 11 -1.76 9.70 6.65
N PHE A 12 -0.61 9.25 7.16
CA PHE A 12 -0.49 8.61 8.47
C PHE A 12 0.54 9.40 9.30
N PRO A 13 0.41 9.46 10.63
CA PRO A 13 1.41 10.15 11.46
C PRO A 13 2.81 9.56 11.21
N GLY A 14 3.70 10.35 10.61
CA GLY A 14 5.06 9.93 10.25
C GLY A 14 5.28 9.52 8.79
N GLY A 15 4.30 9.64 7.89
CA GLY A 15 4.53 9.41 6.46
C GLY A 15 3.29 9.15 5.60
N ARG A 16 3.53 8.47 4.47
CA ARG A 16 2.50 8.05 3.52
C ARG A 16 2.42 6.53 3.49
N ARG A 17 1.20 5.98 3.60
CA ARG A 17 0.94 4.54 3.57
C ARG A 17 -0.09 4.22 2.48
N PHE A 18 0.14 3.16 1.73
CA PHE A 18 -0.82 2.60 0.78
C PHE A 18 -0.80 1.07 0.85
N HIS A 19 -1.91 0.44 0.49
CA HIS A 19 -2.04 -1.01 0.45
C HIS A 19 -2.26 -1.47 -0.97
N PHE A 20 -1.60 -2.55 -1.35
CA PHE A 20 -1.82 -3.22 -2.62
C PHE A 20 -1.90 -4.72 -2.40
N SER A 21 -2.74 -5.36 -3.19
CA SER A 21 -2.87 -6.82 -3.23
C SER A 21 -2.18 -7.37 -4.47
N ASP A 22 -1.53 -8.52 -4.33
CA ASP A 22 -1.04 -9.27 -5.48
C ASP A 22 -2.17 -10.08 -6.14
N PRO A 23 -1.98 -10.58 -7.37
CA PRO A 23 -2.98 -11.42 -8.05
C PRO A 23 -3.32 -12.73 -7.34
N ASN A 24 -2.56 -13.12 -6.31
CA ASN A 24 -2.79 -14.33 -5.51
C ASN A 24 -3.59 -14.03 -4.23
N GLY A 25 -4.02 -12.77 -4.02
CA GLY A 25 -4.80 -12.36 -2.86
C GLY A 25 -3.95 -12.06 -1.62
N ASN A 26 -2.63 -11.88 -1.76
CA ASN A 26 -1.77 -11.46 -0.67
C ASN A 26 -1.80 -9.94 -0.53
N GLU A 27 -2.17 -9.44 0.64
CA GLU A 27 -2.18 -8.02 0.96
C GLU A 27 -0.81 -7.56 1.47
N PHE A 28 -0.30 -6.48 0.87
CA PHE A 28 0.93 -5.83 1.29
C PHE A 28 0.68 -4.37 1.67
N ALA A 29 1.34 -3.93 2.74
CA ALA A 29 1.30 -2.55 3.18
C ALA A 29 2.71 -1.95 3.11
N VAL A 30 2.85 -0.89 2.34
CA VAL A 30 4.12 -0.15 2.23
C VAL A 30 3.97 1.20 2.92
N TRP A 31 4.98 1.54 3.72
CA TRP A 31 5.11 2.87 4.32
C TRP A 31 6.46 3.47 3.92
N SER A 32 6.49 4.78 3.80
CA SER A 32 7.71 5.56 3.59
C SER A 32 7.68 6.75 4.55
N ASP A 33 8.79 6.95 5.26
CA ASP A 33 9.03 8.02 6.22
C ASP A 33 9.77 9.22 5.60
N ARG A 34 10.09 9.19 4.30
CA ARG A 34 10.78 10.29 3.61
C ARG A 34 10.63 10.24 2.09
#